data_AF-Q6MPD6-F1
#
_entry.id   AF-Q6MPD6-F1
#
_cell.length_a   1.000
_cell.length_b   1.000
_cell.length_c   1.000
_cell.angle_alpha   90.00
_cell.angle_beta   90.00
_cell.angle_gamma   90.00
#
_symmetry.space_group_name_H-M   'P 1'
#
loop_
_entity.id
_entity.type
_entity.pdbx_description
1 polymer ?
#
loop_
_entity_poly.entity_id
_entity_poly.type
_entity_poly.pdbx_seq_one_letter_code
_entity_poly.pdbx_strand_id
1 'polypeptide(L)'
;MLKPCALTIATFLTIAGCASKSKEATDLDQRIKSERPADTPEEIAQRAADVFSSAPGMTTEQRTKLNALYLRTYADSRQIRKEIGQMKSLLFKEAATKKFKSKDINELTSRIIDADQRRLNLMFRALEEMQTIVGTGEDKKELYEYLRQYDYPGTGLR
;
A
#
# COMPACT_ATOMS: atom_id res chain seq x y z
N MET A 1 39.78 51.88 32.02
CA MET A 1 38.30 51.92 32.09
C MET A 1 37.79 52.46 30.77
N LEU A 2 37.09 51.65 29.98
CA LEU A 2 36.21 52.09 28.88
C LEU A 2 35.42 50.88 28.36
N LYS A 3 34.11 50.88 28.65
CA LYS A 3 33.04 50.32 27.81
C LYS A 3 32.31 51.54 27.24
N PRO A 4 31.85 51.52 25.98
CA PRO A 4 30.54 50.95 25.64
C PRO A 4 30.56 50.09 24.35
N CYS A 5 29.84 48.97 24.29
CA CYS A 5 28.42 48.85 23.90
C CYS A 5 28.16 49.23 22.43
N ALA A 6 28.28 48.26 21.53
CA ALA A 6 27.63 48.29 20.22
C ALA A 6 27.01 46.91 19.95
N LEU A 7 25.70 46.95 19.97
CA LEU A 7 24.71 45.90 19.80
C LEU A 7 24.65 45.51 18.31
N THR A 8 24.98 44.27 17.95
CA THR A 8 24.66 43.74 16.61
C THR A 8 23.79 42.51 16.76
N ILE A 9 22.52 42.72 16.40
CA ILE A 9 21.39 41.81 16.48
C ILE A 9 21.65 40.60 15.59
N ALA A 10 21.83 39.43 16.22
CA ALA A 10 21.84 38.14 15.54
C ALA A 10 20.40 37.79 15.15
N THR A 11 20.04 38.09 13.90
CA THR A 11 18.77 37.70 13.31
C THR A 11 18.76 36.18 13.10
N PHE A 12 18.30 35.44 14.11
CA PHE A 12 17.86 34.06 13.97
C PHE A 12 16.61 34.05 13.07
N LEU A 13 16.79 33.91 11.75
CA LEU A 13 15.74 33.41 10.88
C LEU A 13 15.56 31.92 11.18
N THR A 14 14.80 31.62 12.23
CA THR A 14 14.19 30.30 12.39
C THR A 14 13.19 30.14 11.25
N ILE A 15 13.58 29.39 10.24
CA ILE A 15 12.70 28.88 9.19
C ILE A 15 11.72 27.94 9.88
N ALA A 16 10.65 28.48 10.44
CA ALA A 16 9.47 27.73 10.84
C ALA A 16 8.71 27.33 9.57
N GLY A 17 9.37 26.52 8.74
CA GLY A 17 8.74 25.74 7.69
C GLY A 17 8.03 24.56 8.33
N CYS A 18 7.03 24.82 9.17
CA CYS A 18 6.07 23.81 9.55
C CYS A 18 5.31 23.43 8.29
N ALA A 19 5.80 22.37 7.64
CA ALA A 19 5.11 21.67 6.59
C ALA A 19 3.70 21.33 7.07
N SER A 20 2.72 22.09 6.59
CA SER A 20 1.31 21.75 6.66
C SER A 20 1.11 20.46 5.86
N LYS A 21 1.36 19.29 6.48
CA LYS A 21 0.74 18.05 6.03
C LYS A 21 -0.76 18.29 6.13
N SER A 22 -1.47 18.16 5.01
CA SER A 22 -2.93 18.30 5.01
C SER A 22 -3.54 17.35 6.03
N LYS A 23 -4.62 17.79 6.69
CA LYS A 23 -5.35 16.98 7.68
C LYS A 23 -5.77 15.62 7.09
N GLU A 24 -6.09 15.56 5.80
CA GLU A 24 -6.41 14.33 5.07
C GLU A 24 -5.26 13.33 4.97
N ALA A 25 -4.02 13.80 4.69
CA ALA A 25 -2.87 12.91 4.63
C ALA A 25 -2.58 12.26 5.99
N THR A 26 -2.84 13.00 7.08
CA THR A 26 -2.66 12.49 8.45
C THR A 26 -3.73 11.46 8.83
N ASP A 27 -4.96 11.63 8.38
CA ASP A 27 -6.06 10.68 8.59
C ASP A 27 -5.81 9.35 7.84
N LEU A 28 -5.44 9.42 6.56
CA LEU A 28 -5.12 8.22 5.77
C LEU A 28 -3.95 7.43 6.38
N ASP A 29 -2.89 8.11 6.83
CA ASP A 29 -1.74 7.48 7.49
C ASP A 29 -2.15 6.75 8.78
N GLN A 30 -3.07 7.32 9.57
CA GLN A 30 -3.59 6.68 10.78
C GLN A 30 -4.45 5.46 10.45
N ARG A 31 -5.25 5.53 9.38
CA ARG A 31 -6.04 4.40 8.88
C ARG A 31 -5.17 3.23 8.43
N ILE A 32 -4.12 3.50 7.64
CA ILE A 32 -3.17 2.46 7.22
C ILE A 32 -2.53 1.76 8.42
N LYS A 33 -2.21 2.50 9.49
CA LYS A 33 -1.59 1.94 10.70
C LYS A 33 -2.55 1.16 11.60
N SER A 34 -3.84 1.46 11.54
CA SER A 34 -4.87 0.76 12.33
C SER A 34 -5.37 -0.51 11.66
N GLU A 35 -5.10 -0.67 10.36
CA GLU A 35 -5.43 -1.90 9.64
C GLU A 35 -4.62 -3.08 10.21
N ARG A 36 -5.32 -4.11 10.69
CA ARG A 36 -4.68 -5.30 11.25
C ARG A 36 -3.86 -5.98 10.13
N PRO A 37 -2.60 -6.37 10.37
CA PRO A 37 -1.86 -7.19 9.41
C PRO A 37 -2.64 -8.46 9.07
N ALA A 38 -2.62 -8.86 7.80
CA ALA A 38 -3.13 -10.15 7.38
C ALA A 38 -1.92 -10.99 6.95
N ASP A 39 -1.47 -11.87 7.84
CA ASP A 39 -0.17 -12.53 7.72
C ASP A 39 -0.29 -13.92 7.08
N THR A 40 -1.50 -14.50 7.09
CA THR A 40 -1.78 -15.83 6.54
C THR A 40 -2.75 -15.80 5.35
N PRO A 41 -2.67 -16.76 4.41
CA PRO A 41 -3.65 -16.91 3.33
C PRO A 41 -5.09 -17.01 3.82
N GLU A 42 -5.31 -17.69 4.95
CA GLU A 42 -6.62 -17.91 5.55
C GLU A 42 -7.21 -16.60 6.09
N GLU A 43 -6.41 -15.80 6.80
CA GLU A 43 -6.85 -14.47 7.27
C GLU A 43 -7.18 -13.52 6.12
N ILE A 44 -6.42 -13.62 5.04
CA ILE A 44 -6.58 -12.85 3.82
C ILE A 44 -7.90 -13.23 3.13
N ALA A 45 -8.14 -14.52 2.91
CA ALA A 45 -9.38 -15.03 2.34
C ALA A 45 -10.59 -14.68 3.22
N GLN A 46 -10.48 -14.86 4.54
CA GLN A 46 -11.55 -14.54 5.48
C GLN A 46 -11.86 -13.04 5.46
N ARG A 47 -10.85 -12.16 5.47
CA ARG A 47 -11.07 -10.72 5.41
C ARG A 47 -11.80 -10.31 4.14
N ALA A 48 -11.39 -10.83 2.98
CA ALA A 48 -12.10 -10.54 1.74
C ALA A 48 -13.53 -11.06 1.75
N ALA A 49 -13.75 -12.28 2.26
CA ALA A 49 -15.09 -12.84 2.42
C ALA A 49 -15.95 -11.98 3.35
N ASP A 50 -15.39 -11.53 4.47
CA ASP A 50 -16.04 -10.64 5.43
C ASP A 50 -16.45 -9.34 4.73
N VAL A 51 -15.51 -8.65 4.05
CA VAL A 51 -15.77 -7.39 3.30
C VAL A 51 -16.89 -7.54 2.28
N PHE A 52 -16.84 -8.58 1.46
CA PHE A 52 -17.78 -8.72 0.35
C PHE A 52 -19.13 -9.27 0.82
N SER A 53 -19.16 -10.12 1.86
CA SER A 53 -20.39 -10.71 2.38
C SER A 53 -21.31 -9.69 3.03
N SER A 54 -20.72 -8.70 3.71
CA SER A 54 -21.44 -7.69 4.47
C SER A 54 -21.75 -6.42 3.67
N ALA A 55 -21.20 -6.29 2.45
CA ALA A 55 -21.44 -5.15 1.57
C ALA A 55 -22.91 -5.03 1.11
N PRO A 56 -23.60 -3.91 1.43
CA PRO A 56 -24.99 -3.68 1.06
C PRO A 56 -25.11 -3.48 -0.45
N GLY A 57 -26.21 -3.95 -1.05
CA GLY A 57 -26.49 -3.73 -2.47
C GLY A 57 -25.64 -4.55 -3.44
N MET A 58 -24.73 -5.41 -2.96
CA MET A 58 -24.04 -6.39 -3.80
C MET A 58 -24.93 -7.60 -4.10
N THR A 59 -24.88 -8.12 -5.32
CA THR A 59 -25.49 -9.40 -5.68
C THR A 59 -24.60 -10.58 -5.29
N THR A 60 -25.17 -11.78 -5.17
CA THR A 60 -24.40 -13.02 -4.94
C THR A 60 -23.36 -13.27 -6.04
N GLU A 61 -23.67 -12.91 -7.27
CA GLU A 61 -22.74 -13.02 -8.39
C GLU A 61 -21.54 -12.07 -8.24
N GLN A 62 -21.81 -10.80 -7.87
CA GLN A 62 -20.74 -9.82 -7.62
C GLN A 62 -19.84 -10.27 -6.47
N ARG A 63 -20.41 -10.78 -5.37
CA ARG A 63 -19.63 -11.32 -4.24
C ARG A 63 -18.71 -12.46 -4.67
N THR A 64 -19.25 -13.41 -5.44
CA THR A 64 -18.49 -14.55 -5.97
C THR A 64 -17.33 -14.06 -6.85
N LYS A 65 -17.60 -13.10 -7.76
CA LYS A 65 -16.59 -12.52 -8.65
C LYS A 65 -15.50 -11.76 -7.89
N LEU A 66 -15.86 -10.95 -6.88
CA LEU A 66 -14.89 -10.22 -6.06
C LEU A 66 -14.01 -11.17 -5.24
N ASN A 67 -14.59 -12.21 -4.64
CA ASN A 67 -13.81 -13.20 -3.90
C ASN A 67 -12.80 -13.92 -4.82
N ALA A 68 -13.24 -14.34 -6.01
CA ALA A 68 -12.36 -14.98 -7.00
C ALA A 68 -11.24 -14.03 -7.46
N LEU A 69 -11.57 -12.76 -7.74
CA LEU A 69 -10.61 -11.72 -8.09
C LEU A 69 -9.55 -11.54 -6.98
N TYR A 70 -9.99 -11.42 -5.73
CA TYR A 70 -9.12 -11.24 -4.58
C TYR A 70 -8.14 -12.43 -4.41
N LEU A 71 -8.65 -13.66 -4.41
CA LEU A 71 -7.83 -14.87 -4.26
C LEU A 71 -6.79 -15.01 -5.37
N ARG A 72 -7.18 -14.76 -6.63
CA ARG A 72 -6.26 -14.76 -7.77
C ARG A 72 -5.17 -13.71 -7.62
N THR A 73 -5.56 -12.45 -7.36
CA THR A 73 -4.61 -11.34 -7.17
C THR A 73 -3.64 -11.60 -6.02
N TYR A 74 -4.10 -12.21 -4.93
CA TYR A 74 -3.25 -12.61 -3.82
C TYR A 74 -2.25 -13.70 -4.20
N ALA A 75 -2.71 -14.76 -4.87
CA ALA A 75 -1.84 -15.86 -5.32
C ALA A 75 -0.73 -15.35 -6.25
N ASP A 76 -1.10 -14.53 -7.25
CA ASP A 76 -0.15 -13.94 -8.19
C ASP A 76 0.85 -13.01 -7.50
N SER A 77 0.37 -12.17 -6.56
CA SER A 77 1.23 -11.29 -5.77
C SER A 77 2.22 -12.06 -4.90
N ARG A 78 1.81 -13.18 -4.29
CA ARG A 78 2.70 -14.07 -3.53
C ARG A 78 3.78 -14.68 -4.41
N GLN A 79 3.42 -15.13 -5.61
CA GLN A 79 4.37 -15.69 -6.55
C GLN A 79 5.43 -14.65 -6.97
N ILE A 80 5.01 -13.43 -7.28
CA ILE A 80 5.92 -12.32 -7.61
C ILE A 80 6.84 -11.98 -6.41
N ARG A 81 6.31 -11.94 -5.18
CA ARG A 81 7.13 -11.72 -3.97
C ARG A 81 8.20 -12.80 -3.78
N LYS A 82 7.86 -14.07 -4.06
CA LYS A 82 8.81 -15.18 -4.00
C LYS A 82 9.95 -14.99 -5.00
N GLU A 83 9.63 -14.61 -6.25
CA GLU A 83 10.62 -14.29 -7.28
C GLU A 83 11.55 -13.15 -6.84
N ILE A 84 10.98 -12.05 -6.33
CA ILE A 84 11.75 -10.91 -5.80
C ILE A 84 12.69 -11.36 -4.67
N GLY A 85 12.20 -12.19 -3.73
CA GLY A 85 13.01 -12.72 -2.64
C GLY A 85 14.20 -13.57 -3.13
N GLN A 86 13.97 -14.43 -4.13
CA GLN A 86 15.02 -15.24 -4.74
C GLN A 86 16.08 -14.37 -5.43
N MET A 87 15.65 -13.38 -6.23
CA MET A 87 16.57 -12.46 -6.91
C MET A 87 17.37 -11.59 -5.94
N LYS A 88 16.75 -11.08 -4.87
CA LYS A 88 17.45 -10.35 -3.80
C LYS A 88 18.47 -11.22 -3.08
N SER A 89 18.11 -12.47 -2.77
CA SER A 89 19.04 -13.42 -2.16
C SER A 89 20.27 -13.65 -3.05
N LEU A 90 20.07 -13.84 -4.35
CA LEU A 90 21.16 -14.00 -5.31
C LEU A 90 21.99 -12.72 -5.45
N LEU A 91 21.35 -11.55 -5.53
CA LEU A 91 22.02 -10.25 -5.57
C LEU A 91 22.97 -10.08 -4.39
N PHE A 92 22.53 -10.38 -3.17
CA PHE A 92 23.39 -10.30 -1.98
C PHE A 92 24.54 -11.31 -2.01
N LYS A 93 24.30 -12.53 -2.51
CA LYS A 93 25.37 -13.54 -2.69
C LYS A 93 26.44 -13.04 -3.66
N GLU A 94 26.04 -12.56 -4.83
CA GLU A 94 26.97 -12.06 -5.86
C GLU A 94 27.76 -10.85 -5.35
N ALA A 95 27.09 -9.91 -4.66
CA ALA A 95 27.71 -8.72 -4.08
C ALA A 95 28.73 -9.05 -2.98
N ALA A 96 28.57 -10.17 -2.28
CA ALA A 96 29.49 -10.61 -1.23
C ALA A 96 30.74 -11.35 -1.77
N THR A 97 30.78 -11.70 -3.06
CA THR A 97 31.93 -12.42 -3.63
C THR A 97 33.07 -11.48 -4.03
N LYS A 98 34.32 -11.94 -3.89
CA LYS A 98 35.52 -11.18 -4.32
C LYS A 98 35.64 -11.01 -5.85
N LYS A 99 34.86 -11.77 -6.63
CA LYS A 99 34.86 -11.78 -8.11
C LYS A 99 33.54 -11.23 -8.66
N PHE A 100 33.11 -10.11 -8.10
CA PHE A 100 31.92 -9.39 -8.51
C PHE A 100 31.87 -9.14 -10.02
N LYS A 101 30.74 -9.50 -10.64
CA LYS A 101 30.43 -9.21 -12.04
C LYS A 101 29.37 -8.12 -12.11
N SER A 102 29.78 -6.90 -12.48
CA SER A 102 28.89 -5.73 -12.58
C SER A 102 27.67 -5.99 -13.46
N LYS A 103 27.82 -6.75 -14.55
CA LYS A 103 26.74 -7.12 -15.45
C LYS A 103 25.64 -7.93 -14.76
N ASP A 104 26.01 -8.93 -13.97
CA ASP A 104 25.05 -9.83 -13.32
C ASP A 104 24.25 -9.07 -12.23
N ILE A 105 24.89 -8.12 -11.57
CA ILE A 105 24.29 -7.29 -10.52
C ILE A 105 23.31 -6.28 -11.11
N ASN A 106 23.68 -5.64 -12.23
CA ASN A 106 22.79 -4.74 -12.95
C ASN A 106 21.57 -5.49 -13.49
N GLU A 107 21.78 -6.68 -14.05
CA GLU A 107 20.70 -7.55 -14.55
C GLU A 107 19.74 -7.95 -13.41
N LEU A 108 20.28 -8.41 -12.27
CA LEU A 108 19.46 -8.77 -11.11
C LEU A 108 18.68 -7.57 -10.57
N THR A 109 19.32 -6.40 -10.49
CA THR A 109 18.67 -5.16 -10.05
C THR A 109 17.52 -4.78 -10.97
N SER A 110 17.73 -4.80 -12.29
CA SER A 110 16.68 -4.53 -13.29
C SER A 110 15.51 -5.49 -13.13
N ARG A 111 15.77 -6.80 -13.04
CA ARG A 111 14.72 -7.81 -12.89
C ARG A 111 13.93 -7.68 -11.58
N ILE A 112 14.56 -7.26 -10.50
CA ILE A 112 13.88 -6.96 -9.23
C ILE A 112 12.92 -5.79 -9.43
N ILE A 113 13.38 -4.70 -10.06
CA ILE A 113 12.56 -3.52 -10.34
C ILE A 113 11.37 -3.90 -11.23
N ASP A 114 11.61 -4.66 -12.30
CA ASP A 114 10.56 -5.12 -13.21
C ASP A 114 9.53 -6.00 -12.49
N ALA A 115 9.97 -6.88 -11.58
CA ALA A 115 9.08 -7.70 -10.78
C ALA A 115 8.25 -6.87 -9.78
N ASP A 116 8.84 -5.87 -9.13
CA ASP A 116 8.11 -4.94 -8.27
C ASP A 116 7.07 -4.14 -9.07
N GLN A 117 7.42 -3.66 -10.27
CA GLN A 117 6.49 -2.96 -11.15
C GLN A 117 5.35 -3.88 -11.62
N ARG A 118 5.64 -5.15 -11.97
CA ARG A 118 4.61 -6.16 -12.28
C ARG A 118 3.65 -6.34 -11.10
N ARG A 119 4.17 -6.38 -9.86
CA ARG A 119 3.34 -6.49 -8.66
C ARG A 119 2.40 -5.31 -8.51
N LEU A 120 2.88 -4.08 -8.72
CA LEU A 120 2.05 -2.87 -8.65
C LEU A 120 0.97 -2.86 -9.73
N ASN A 121 1.35 -3.17 -10.97
CA ASN A 121 0.42 -3.23 -12.09
C ASN A 121 -0.69 -4.29 -11.88
N LEU A 122 -0.35 -5.43 -11.26
CA LEU A 122 -1.34 -6.44 -10.87
C LEU A 122 -2.38 -5.86 -9.89
N MET A 123 -1.95 -5.08 -8.89
CA MET A 123 -2.86 -4.46 -7.92
C MET A 123 -3.77 -3.42 -8.59
N PHE A 124 -3.22 -2.59 -9.49
CA PHE A 124 -4.01 -1.58 -10.20
C PHE A 124 -5.05 -2.20 -11.12
N ARG A 125 -4.69 -3.24 -11.87
CA ARG A 125 -5.66 -3.99 -12.69
C ARG A 125 -6.74 -4.65 -11.85
N ALA A 126 -6.38 -5.20 -10.69
CA ALA A 126 -7.36 -5.77 -9.78
C ALA A 126 -8.34 -4.71 -9.26
N LEU A 127 -7.88 -3.49 -9.01
CA LEU A 127 -8.75 -2.37 -8.63
C LEU A 127 -9.73 -2.00 -9.76
N GLU A 128 -9.26 -1.92 -11.00
CA GLU A 128 -10.10 -1.66 -12.19
C GLU A 128 -11.14 -2.76 -12.41
N GLU A 129 -10.74 -4.02 -12.27
CA GLU A 129 -11.64 -5.17 -12.37
C GLU A 129 -12.69 -5.16 -11.23
N MET A 130 -12.29 -4.82 -10.00
CA MET A 130 -13.20 -4.67 -8.88
C MET A 130 -14.25 -3.59 -9.16
N GLN A 131 -13.84 -2.43 -9.67
CA GLN A 131 -14.76 -1.36 -10.06
C GLN A 131 -15.73 -1.81 -11.15
N THR A 132 -15.27 -2.61 -12.10
CA THR A 132 -16.11 -3.19 -13.16
C THR A 132 -17.13 -4.18 -12.60
N ILE A 133 -16.75 -5.00 -11.61
CA ILE A 133 -17.65 -5.95 -10.96
C ILE A 133 -18.72 -5.23 -10.13
N VAL A 134 -18.33 -4.20 -9.38
CA VAL A 134 -19.23 -3.41 -8.52
C VAL A 134 -20.19 -2.55 -9.36
N GLY A 135 -19.73 -2.05 -10.50
CA GLY A 135 -20.45 -1.08 -11.34
C GLY A 135 -20.31 0.35 -10.82
N THR A 136 -20.64 1.33 -11.66
CA THR A 136 -20.58 2.77 -11.35
C THR A 136 -21.97 3.41 -11.43
N GLY A 137 -22.26 4.42 -10.60
CA GLY A 137 -23.56 5.11 -10.57
C GLY A 137 -23.93 5.69 -9.20
N GLU A 138 -24.89 6.62 -9.14
CA GLU A 138 -25.38 7.18 -7.87
C GLU A 138 -25.98 6.10 -6.95
N ASP A 139 -26.59 5.06 -7.52
CA ASP A 139 -27.13 3.90 -6.82
C ASP A 139 -26.05 3.04 -6.15
N LYS A 140 -24.78 3.26 -6.49
CA LYS A 140 -23.62 2.59 -5.88
C LYS A 140 -22.91 3.44 -4.83
N LYS A 141 -23.37 4.67 -4.57
CA LYS A 141 -22.72 5.58 -3.61
C LYS A 141 -22.65 4.98 -2.21
N GLU A 142 -23.75 4.41 -1.71
CA GLU A 142 -23.79 3.74 -0.39
C GLU A 142 -22.87 2.52 -0.33
N LEU A 143 -22.78 1.76 -1.43
CA LEU A 143 -21.86 0.62 -1.52
C LEU A 143 -20.39 1.09 -1.52
N TYR A 144 -20.05 2.14 -2.25
CA TYR A 144 -18.69 2.70 -2.21
C TYR A 144 -18.35 3.31 -0.84
N GLU A 145 -19.31 4.00 -0.21
CA GLU A 145 -19.15 4.50 1.16
C GLU A 145 -18.95 3.34 2.15
N TYR A 146 -19.72 2.26 2.00
CA TYR A 146 -19.56 1.05 2.80
C TYR A 146 -18.19 0.40 2.61
N LEU A 147 -17.77 0.15 1.36
CA LEU A 147 -16.46 -0.45 1.08
C LEU A 147 -15.32 0.43 1.59
N ARG A 148 -15.47 1.77 1.53
CA ARG A 148 -14.53 2.73 2.12
C ARG A 148 -14.49 2.66 3.65
N GLN A 149 -15.60 2.29 4.29
CA GLN A 149 -15.75 2.16 5.73
C GLN A 149 -15.47 0.75 6.24
N TYR A 150 -15.51 -0.30 5.41
CA TYR A 150 -15.29 -1.67 5.86
C TYR A 150 -13.80 -2.02 6.00
N ASP A 151 -12.91 -1.30 5.32
CA ASP A 151 -11.47 -1.20 5.68
C ASP A 151 -11.25 -0.46 7.02
N TYR A 152 -12.21 -0.55 7.96
CA TYR A 152 -12.20 0.14 9.26
C TYR A 152 -12.73 -0.80 10.36
N PRO A 153 -11.87 -1.59 11.02
CA PRO A 153 -12.22 -2.16 12.31
C PRO A 153 -12.10 -1.04 13.37
N GLY A 154 -13.14 -0.22 13.56
CA GLY A 154 -13.00 0.85 14.55
C GLY A 154 -14.05 1.93 14.78
N THR A 155 -15.30 1.84 14.30
CA THR A 155 -16.38 2.73 14.79
C THR A 155 -17.65 1.95 15.08
N GLY A 156 -17.51 0.89 15.88
CA GLY A 156 -18.55 0.53 16.82
C GLY A 156 -18.51 1.49 18.01
N LEU A 157 -18.97 2.74 17.84
CA LEU A 157 -19.30 3.61 18.96
C LEU A 157 -20.64 4.32 18.68
N ARG A 158 -21.67 3.68 19.26
CA ARG A 158 -23.05 4.11 19.51
C ARG A 158 -24.05 4.05 18.37
#